data_AF-A0A937CCH7-F1
#
_entry.id   AF-A0A937CCH7-F1
#
_cell.length_a   1.000
_cell.length_b   1.000
_cell.length_c   1.000
_cell.angle_alpha   90.00
_cell.angle_beta   90.00
_cell.angle_gamma   90.00
#
_symmetry.space_group_name_H-M   'P 1'
#
loop_
_entity.id
_entity.type
_entity.pdbx_description
1 polymer ?
#
loop_
_entity_poly.entity_id
_entity_poly.type
_entity_poly.pdbx_seq_one_letter_code
_entity_poly.pdbx_strand_id
1 'polypeptide(L)'
;MYNNAANYFGFLRPLDNNNLFVFNSAKLYKTSNGGMTWQQVTTVPAGEIRYVDFISTSKGWANITNAGQNYFYYTSNGGTSWTQRPNVSNPFLSVAKMQFTNDSTGFAMGYNYKTFKLPTPVKYGNHCQEIIIMMVDGLAI
;
A
#
# COMPACT_ATOMS: atom_id res chain seq x y z
N MET A 1 23.89 8.07 -5.28
CA MET A 1 22.88 9.16 -5.29
C MET A 1 21.88 8.88 -4.19
N TYR A 2 21.63 9.88 -3.34
CA TYR A 2 20.79 9.93 -2.12
C TYR A 2 21.09 8.93 -0.98
N ASN A 3 21.99 9.39 -0.12
CA ASN A 3 22.26 8.93 1.24
C ASN A 3 21.18 9.49 2.20
N ASN A 4 20.75 8.71 3.22
CA ASN A 4 19.75 8.99 4.29
C ASN A 4 18.24 8.67 4.09
N ALA A 5 17.86 7.64 3.34
CA ALA A 5 16.45 7.18 3.25
C ALA A 5 15.90 6.42 4.49
N ALA A 6 16.67 6.28 5.58
CA ALA A 6 16.35 5.29 6.62
C ALA A 6 15.22 5.68 7.62
N ASN A 7 14.83 6.96 7.73
CA ASN A 7 14.00 7.40 8.87
C ASN A 7 12.82 8.35 8.54
N TYR A 8 12.51 8.60 7.26
CA TYR A 8 11.33 9.40 6.92
C TYR A 8 10.10 8.51 6.77
N PHE A 9 9.07 8.75 7.58
CA PHE A 9 7.73 8.21 7.33
C PHE A 9 7.06 9.07 6.27
N GLY A 10 6.75 8.47 5.12
CA GLY A 10 6.12 9.18 4.01
C GLY A 10 4.61 9.29 4.14
N PHE A 11 4.00 8.43 4.96
CA PHE A 11 2.56 8.25 4.99
C PHE A 11 2.03 8.14 6.43
N LEU A 12 0.96 8.88 6.70
CA LEU A 12 0.16 8.85 7.92
C LEU A 12 -1.28 8.46 7.55
N ARG A 13 -1.83 7.49 8.27
CA ARG A 13 -3.20 7.01 8.12
C ARG A 13 -3.92 7.04 9.48
N PRO A 14 -4.67 8.10 9.80
CA PRO A 14 -5.50 8.15 11.00
C PRO A 14 -6.78 7.34 10.77
N LEU A 15 -7.22 6.58 11.78
CA LEU A 15 -8.56 5.97 11.84
C LEU A 15 -9.51 6.79 12.71
N ASP A 16 -8.99 7.28 13.82
CA ASP A 16 -9.63 8.17 14.77
C ASP A 16 -8.55 8.98 15.53
N ASN A 17 -8.94 9.72 16.56
CA ASN A 17 -8.02 10.57 17.33
C ASN A 17 -6.91 9.80 18.08
N ASN A 18 -7.13 8.51 18.35
CA ASN A 18 -6.22 7.67 19.12
C ASN A 18 -5.47 6.67 18.25
N ASN A 19 -6.12 6.15 17.21
CA ASN A 19 -5.61 5.07 16.38
C ASN A 19 -5.08 5.60 15.05
N LEU A 20 -3.77 5.50 14.86
CA LEU A 20 -3.09 5.94 13.63
C LEU A 20 -2.03 4.93 13.22
N PHE A 21 -1.76 4.90 11.91
CA PHE A 21 -0.69 4.11 11.32
C PHE A 21 0.26 5.03 10.56
N VAL A 22 1.57 4.78 10.67
CA VAL A 22 2.58 5.43 9.84
C VAL A 22 3.46 4.39 9.19
N PHE A 23 3.87 4.64 7.95
CA PHE A 23 4.76 3.72 7.25
C PHE A 23 5.72 4.44 6.31
N ASN A 24 6.80 3.74 6.01
CA ASN A 24 7.69 4.04 4.90
C ASN A 24 7.92 2.75 4.11
N SER A 25 8.89 2.74 3.20
CA SER A 25 9.17 1.56 2.36
C SER A 25 9.66 0.33 3.13
N ALA A 26 10.08 0.48 4.39
CA ALA A 26 10.69 -0.59 5.17
C ALA A 26 9.89 -0.98 6.42
N LYS A 27 9.13 -0.06 7.01
CA LYS A 27 8.52 -0.25 8.33
C LYS A 27 7.11 0.32 8.40
N LEU A 28 6.28 -0.37 9.17
CA LEU A 28 4.94 0.04 9.58
C LEU A 28 4.91 0.19 11.11
N TYR A 29 4.30 1.27 11.59
CA TYR A 29 4.05 1.52 12.99
C TYR A 29 2.60 1.86 13.22
N LYS A 30 2.12 1.58 14.44
CA LYS A 30 0.79 1.95 14.90
C LYS A 30 0.86 2.63 16.27
N THR A 31 -0.12 3.48 16.53
CA THR A 31 -0.39 4.06 17.84
C THR A 31 -1.85 3.83 18.19
N SER A 32 -2.15 3.76 19.49
CA SER A 32 -3.50 3.68 20.05
C SER A 32 -3.76 4.78 21.09
N ASN A 33 -2.88 5.79 21.13
CA ASN A 33 -2.93 6.89 22.10
C ASN A 33 -2.57 8.24 21.45
N GLY A 34 -3.00 8.43 20.20
CA GLY A 34 -2.88 9.72 19.51
C GLY A 34 -1.44 10.08 19.14
N GLY A 35 -0.57 9.08 19.00
CA GLY A 35 0.82 9.29 18.62
C GLY A 35 1.77 9.59 19.78
N MET A 36 1.32 9.50 21.04
CA MET A 36 2.21 9.63 22.20
C MET A 36 3.23 8.49 22.27
N THR A 37 2.82 7.26 21.94
CA THR A 37 3.72 6.12 21.76
C THR A 37 3.40 5.35 20.49
N TRP A 38 4.44 4.75 19.91
CA TRP A 38 4.36 4.01 18.65
C TRP A 38 4.93 2.60 18.82
N GLN A 39 4.23 1.61 18.27
CA GLN A 39 4.64 0.22 18.24
C GLN A 39 4.91 -0.19 16.79
N GLN A 40 6.06 -0.80 16.53
CA GLN A 40 6.36 -1.33 15.21
C GLN A 40 5.54 -2.60 14.95
N VAL A 41 4.95 -2.70 13.76
CA VAL A 41 4.35 -3.94 13.24
C VAL A 41 5.46 -4.71 12.53
N THR A 42 6.06 -5.69 13.21
CA THR A 42 7.24 -6.44 12.74
C THR A 42 6.92 -7.62 11.84
N THR A 43 5.64 -7.94 11.70
CA THR A 43 5.07 -9.10 10.99
C THR A 43 4.66 -8.78 9.56
N VAL A 44 4.92 -7.55 9.08
CA VAL A 44 4.70 -7.19 7.67
C VAL A 44 5.60 -8.09 6.79
N PRO A 45 5.07 -8.69 5.71
CA PRO A 45 5.87 -9.54 4.82
C PRO A 45 7.12 -8.83 4.26
N ALA A 46 8.16 -9.61 3.96
CA ALA A 46 9.40 -9.09 3.42
C ALA A 46 9.20 -8.43 2.03
N GLY A 47 9.84 -7.27 1.83
CA GLY A 47 9.80 -6.50 0.60
C GLY A 47 9.70 -5.01 0.89
N GLU A 48 9.53 -4.22 -0.17
CA GLU A 48 9.30 -2.78 -0.08
C GLU A 48 7.80 -2.52 0.10
N ILE A 49 7.42 -1.89 1.21
CA ILE A 49 6.06 -1.42 1.44
C ILE A 49 5.77 -0.25 0.49
N ARG A 50 4.85 -0.44 -0.45
CA ARG A 50 4.42 0.62 -1.37
C ARG A 50 3.29 1.44 -0.79
N TYR A 51 2.29 0.78 -0.23
CA TYR A 51 1.17 1.44 0.40
C TYR A 51 0.52 0.55 1.45
N VAL A 52 0.01 1.16 2.51
CA VAL A 52 -0.78 0.48 3.55
C VAL A 52 -2.03 1.30 3.80
N ASP A 53 -3.17 0.63 3.85
CA ASP A 53 -4.44 1.23 4.28
C ASP A 53 -5.14 0.32 5.30
N PHE A 54 -5.57 0.91 6.40
CA PHE A 54 -6.36 0.23 7.42
C PHE A 54 -7.80 0.76 7.36
N ILE A 55 -8.76 -0.16 7.31
CA ILE A 55 -10.20 0.15 7.32
C ILE A 55 -10.69 0.26 8.78
N SER A 56 -10.05 -0.49 9.68
CA SER A 56 -10.28 -0.45 11.13
C SER A 56 -8.98 -0.79 11.87
N THR A 57 -8.99 -0.75 13.20
CA THR A 57 -7.81 -1.10 14.02
C THR A 57 -7.33 -2.54 13.82
N SER A 58 -8.21 -3.42 13.32
CA SER A 58 -7.91 -4.84 13.08
C SER A 58 -7.80 -5.21 11.61
N LYS A 59 -8.44 -4.46 10.69
CA LYS A 59 -8.51 -4.83 9.27
C LYS A 59 -7.74 -3.87 8.41
N GLY A 60 -6.83 -4.41 7.59
CA GLY A 60 -5.99 -3.59 6.72
C GLY A 60 -5.38 -4.36 5.56
N TRP A 61 -4.86 -3.58 4.62
CA TRP A 61 -4.28 -4.02 3.37
C TRP A 61 -2.89 -3.41 3.20
N ALA A 62 -1.97 -4.21 2.67
CA ALA A 62 -0.62 -3.76 2.32
C ALA A 62 -0.30 -4.19 0.89
N ASN A 63 0.20 -3.25 0.10
CA ASN A 63 0.85 -3.53 -1.18
C ASN A 63 2.37 -3.55 -0.95
N ILE A 64 3.00 -4.67 -1.29
CA ILE A 64 4.42 -4.90 -1.09
C ILE A 64 5.04 -5.30 -2.41
N THR A 65 6.13 -4.64 -2.80
CA THR A 65 6.96 -5.07 -3.92
C THR A 65 8.07 -5.97 -3.41
N ASN A 66 8.19 -7.18 -3.95
CA ASN A 66 9.32 -8.07 -3.68
C ASN A 66 9.80 -8.69 -5.00
N ALA A 67 11.10 -8.71 -5.22
CA ALA A 67 11.74 -9.17 -6.47
C ALA A 67 11.11 -8.57 -7.76
N GLY A 68 10.69 -7.31 -7.71
CA GLY A 68 10.07 -6.61 -8.86
C GLY A 68 8.61 -6.96 -9.12
N GLN A 69 7.98 -7.79 -8.28
CA GLN A 69 6.57 -8.16 -8.36
C GLN A 69 5.77 -7.49 -7.23
N ASN A 70 4.51 -7.12 -7.50
CA ASN A 70 3.62 -6.52 -6.52
C ASN A 70 2.66 -7.54 -5.95
N TYR A 71 2.60 -7.60 -4.62
CA TYR A 71 1.75 -8.50 -3.88
C TYR A 71 0.82 -7.70 -2.97
N PHE A 72 -0.42 -8.17 -2.86
CA PHE A 72 -1.40 -7.65 -1.91
C PHE A 72 -1.51 -8.60 -0.74
N TYR A 73 -1.47 -8.04 0.45
CA TYR A 73 -1.66 -8.75 1.69
C TYR A 73 -2.80 -8.11 2.47
N TYR A 74 -3.53 -8.97 3.19
CA TYR A 74 -4.62 -8.58 4.05
C TYR A 74 -4.36 -9.05 5.48
N THR A 75 -4.73 -8.22 6.46
CA THR A 75 -4.77 -8.59 7.88
C THR A 75 -6.17 -8.38 8.41
N SER A 76 -6.62 -9.27 9.29
CA SER A 76 -7.86 -9.13 10.07
C SER A 76 -7.59 -9.05 11.58
N ASN A 77 -6.33 -8.92 12.00
CA ASN A 77 -5.90 -8.92 13.40
C ASN A 77 -4.88 -7.82 13.73
N GLY A 78 -5.01 -6.67 13.08
CA GLY A 78 -4.27 -5.45 13.40
C GLY A 78 -2.79 -5.53 13.02
N GLY A 79 -2.50 -6.31 11.98
CA GLY A 79 -1.16 -6.54 11.46
C GLY A 79 -0.40 -7.67 12.15
N THR A 80 -0.97 -8.36 13.15
CA THR A 80 -0.31 -9.48 13.85
C THR A 80 0.03 -10.63 12.89
N SER A 81 -0.80 -10.87 11.88
CA SER A 81 -0.48 -11.70 10.73
C SER A 81 -1.06 -11.13 9.45
N TRP A 82 -0.46 -11.52 8.32
CA TRP A 82 -0.82 -11.07 6.99
C TRP A 82 -0.98 -12.28 6.06
N THR A 83 -2.06 -12.30 5.29
CA THR A 83 -2.36 -13.33 4.30
C THR A 83 -2.30 -12.74 2.90
N GLN A 84 -1.54 -13.37 2.01
CA GLN A 84 -1.46 -12.94 0.62
C GLN A 84 -2.83 -13.11 -0.07
N ARG A 85 -3.20 -12.14 -0.92
CA ARG A 85 -4.41 -12.15 -1.74
C ARG A 85 -4.01 -12.18 -3.22
N PRO A 86 -3.76 -13.37 -3.79
CA PRO A 86 -3.21 -13.51 -5.14
C PRO A 86 -4.17 -13.09 -6.25
N ASN A 87 -5.47 -13.07 -5.97
CA ASN A 87 -6.52 -12.74 -6.95
C ASN A 87 -6.84 -11.24 -7.02
N VAL A 88 -6.07 -10.38 -6.34
CA VAL A 88 -6.20 -8.94 -6.53
C VAL A 88 -5.55 -8.58 -7.86
N SER A 89 -6.38 -8.30 -8.87
CA SER A 89 -5.91 -7.83 -10.16
C SER A 89 -5.14 -6.52 -9.97
N ASN A 90 -3.83 -6.56 -10.24
CA ASN A 90 -2.98 -5.38 -10.19
C ASN A 90 -2.34 -5.13 -11.55
N PRO A 91 -2.87 -4.19 -12.32
CA PRO A 91 -2.25 -3.79 -13.57
C PRO A 91 -0.97 -2.98 -13.34
N PHE A 92 -0.74 -2.42 -12.14
CA PHE A 92 0.35 -1.49 -11.85
C PHE A 92 1.67 -2.18 -11.52
N LEU A 93 2.76 -1.60 -12.03
CA LEU A 93 4.12 -1.93 -11.60
C LEU A 93 4.50 -1.25 -10.27
N SER A 94 3.78 -0.22 -9.85
CA SER A 94 3.91 0.37 -8.51
C SER A 94 2.61 1.06 -8.10
N VAL A 95 2.08 0.75 -6.91
CA VAL A 95 0.91 1.44 -6.35
C VAL A 95 1.37 2.76 -5.71
N ALA A 96 0.83 3.88 -6.18
CA ALA A 96 1.14 5.22 -5.65
C ALA A 96 0.24 5.56 -4.46
N LYS A 97 -1.04 5.15 -4.52
CA LYS A 97 -2.01 5.29 -3.45
C LYS A 97 -3.07 4.20 -3.54
N MET A 98 -3.56 3.79 -2.39
CA MET A 98 -4.63 2.81 -2.25
C MET A 98 -5.56 3.21 -1.11
N GLN A 99 -6.85 2.96 -1.27
CA GLN A 99 -7.84 3.15 -0.22
C GLN A 99 -8.93 2.09 -0.34
N PHE A 100 -9.30 1.48 0.78
CA PHE A 100 -10.40 0.54 0.88
C PHE A 100 -11.59 1.17 1.58
N THR A 101 -12.77 0.94 1.05
CA THR A 101 -14.04 1.38 1.65
C THR A 101 -14.63 0.32 2.58
N ASN A 102 -14.28 -0.94 2.34
CA ASN A 102 -14.66 -2.09 3.16
C ASN A 102 -13.66 -3.25 2.92
N ASP A 103 -13.94 -4.41 3.51
CA ASP A 103 -13.05 -5.58 3.47
C ASP A 103 -12.79 -6.15 2.07
N SER A 104 -13.66 -5.90 1.08
CA SER A 104 -13.59 -6.49 -0.27
C SER A 104 -13.49 -5.46 -1.40
N THR A 105 -13.70 -4.17 -1.11
CA THR A 105 -13.80 -3.10 -2.10
C THR A 105 -12.77 -2.02 -1.82
N GLY A 106 -11.89 -1.78 -2.80
CA GLY A 106 -10.89 -0.72 -2.74
C GLY A 106 -10.54 -0.14 -4.09
N PHE A 107 -9.81 0.97 -4.05
CA PHE A 107 -9.38 1.72 -5.20
C PHE A 107 -7.88 1.93 -5.10
N ALA A 108 -7.17 1.76 -6.21
CA ALA A 108 -5.77 2.11 -6.29
C ALA A 108 -5.49 2.94 -7.54
N MET A 109 -4.46 3.74 -7.42
CA MET A 109 -3.81 4.40 -8.54
C MET A 109 -2.32 4.11 -8.47
N GLY A 110 -1.72 3.91 -9.63
CA GLY A 110 -0.33 3.48 -9.72
C GLY A 110 0.28 3.79 -11.06
N TYR A 111 1.56 3.45 -11.18
CA TYR A 111 2.34 3.67 -12.38
C TYR A 111 2.44 2.39 -13.20
N ASN A 112 2.17 2.54 -14.49
CA ASN A 112 2.47 1.54 -15.52
C ASN A 112 3.70 2.00 -16.30
N TYR A 113 4.86 1.37 -16.13
CA TYR A 113 6.03 1.63 -16.98
C TYR A 113 5.92 1.00 -18.38
N LYS A 114 4.71 0.74 -18.90
CA LYS A 114 4.59 0.33 -20.30
C LYS A 114 5.12 1.46 -21.18
N THR A 115 6.29 1.26 -21.76
CA THR A 115 6.92 2.18 -22.70
C THR A 115 6.08 2.19 -23.97
N PHE A 116 5.19 3.17 -24.10
CA PHE A 116 4.61 3.50 -25.40
C PHE A 116 5.67 4.28 -26.18
N LYS A 117 6.18 3.71 -27.27
CA LYS A 117 7.01 4.43 -28.23
C LYS A 117 6.10 5.42 -28.97
N LEU A 118 6.10 6.69 -28.55
CA LEU A 118 5.42 7.76 -29.27
C LEU A 118 6.08 7.96 -30.65
N PRO A 119 5.31 8.10 -31.75
CA PRO A 119 5.86 8.62 -33.00
C PRO A 119 6.15 10.12 -32.85
N THR A 120 7.41 10.47 -32.54
CA THR A 120 8.00 11.84 -32.48
C THR A 120 7.40 12.80 -31.42
N PRO A 121 8.17 13.81 -30.95
CA PRO A 121 8.10 14.25 -29.57
C PRO A 121 6.98 15.28 -29.33
N VAL A 122 6.03 14.93 -28.45
CA VAL A 122 5.26 15.92 -27.69
C VAL A 122 5.84 15.97 -26.29
N LYS A 123 6.56 17.07 -25.98
CA LYS A 123 6.91 17.40 -24.60
C LYS A 123 5.63 17.76 -23.85
N TYR A 124 5.13 16.85 -23.02
CA TYR A 124 4.58 17.12 -21.68
C TYR A 124 4.72 15.82 -20.86
N GLY A 125 5.00 15.93 -19.56
CA GLY A 125 5.66 14.91 -18.73
C GLY A 125 5.03 13.51 -18.71
N ASN A 126 5.88 12.50 -18.82
CA ASN A 126 5.54 11.09 -18.89
C ASN A 126 5.18 10.50 -17.50
N HIS A 127 3.94 10.65 -17.02
CA HIS A 127 3.37 9.70 -16.04
C HIS A 127 1.84 9.70 -16.19
N CYS A 128 1.28 8.74 -16.94
CA CYS A 128 -0.17 8.54 -16.99
C CYS A 128 -0.67 8.06 -15.61
N GLN A 129 -1.64 8.76 -15.05
CA GLN A 129 -2.37 8.38 -13.84
C GLN A 129 -3.60 7.58 -14.29
N GLU A 130 -3.66 6.28 -14.01
CA GLU A 130 -4.87 5.48 -14.18
C GLU A 130 -5.49 5.21 -12.81
N ILE A 131 -6.79 5.52 -12.64
CA ILE A 131 -7.58 5.12 -11.48
C ILE A 131 -8.17 3.75 -11.82
N ILE A 132 -7.89 2.75 -11.01
CA ILE A 132 -8.39 1.38 -11.25
C ILE A 132 -9.14 0.90 -10.01
N ILE A 133 -10.34 0.38 -10.26
CA ILE A 133 -11.17 -0.25 -9.24
C ILE A 133 -10.57 -1.62 -8.98
N MET A 134 -10.09 -1.84 -7.75
CA MET A 134 -9.63 -3.16 -7.33
C MET A 134 -10.80 -3.86 -6.67
N MET A 135 -11.38 -4.83 -7.38
CA MET A 135 -12.34 -5.76 -6.81
C MET A 135 -11.57 -6.97 -6.28
N VAL A 136 -11.79 -7.31 -5.01
CA VAL A 136 -11.38 -8.62 -4.49
C VAL A 136 -12.48 -9.57 -4.90
N ASP A 137 -12.27 -10.31 -5.98
CA ASP A 137 -13.27 -11.29 -6.44
C ASP A 137 -13.57 -12.29 -5.32
N GLY A 138 -14.86 -12.62 -5.23
CA GLY A 138 -15.53 -13.17 -4.06
C GLY A 138 -14.87 -14.37 -3.39
N LEU A 139 -15.07 -14.40 -2.07
CA LEU A 139 -14.87 -15.51 -1.16
C LEU A 139 -15.36 -16.84 -1.76
N ALA A 140 -14.45 -17.81 -1.88
CA ALA A 140 -14.80 -19.18 -1.55
C ALA A 140 -14.23 -19.43 -0.14
N ILE A 141 -15.14 -19.69 0.79
CA ILE A 141 -14.89 -20.13 2.17
C ILE A 141 -14.37 -21.56 2.12
#